data_AF-A0A8T6X8J6-F1
#
_entry.id   AF-A0A8T6X8J6-F1
#
_cell.length_a   1.000
_cell.length_b   1.000
_cell.length_c   1.000
_cell.angle_alpha   90.00
_cell.angle_beta   90.00
_cell.angle_gamma   90.00
#
_symmetry.space_group_name_H-M   'P 1'
#
loop_
_entity.id
_entity.type
_entity.pdbx_description
1 polymer ?
#
loop_
_entity_poly.entity_id
_entity_poly.type
_entity_poly.pdbx_seq_one_letter_code
_entity_poly.pdbx_strand_id
1 'polypeptide(L)' 'MGDKSVLMVYNKTDLEGYWTLDEHGMETLAAKFNTLYYKTSAKTGDNVDLTFYKLAELMLEADHRKRYPVTQP' A
#
# COMPACT_ATOMS: atom_id res chain seq x y z
N MET A 1 -1.49 -15.36 8.58
CA MET A 1 -1.28 -14.71 7.26
C MET A 1 0.21 -14.49 7.15
N GLY A 2 0.88 -15.13 6.18
CA GLY A 2 2.35 -15.14 6.10
C GLY A 2 2.92 -13.73 5.98
N ASP A 3 4.18 -13.59 6.37
CA ASP A 3 4.99 -12.37 6.50
C ASP A 3 5.28 -11.70 5.14
N LYS A 4 4.19 -11.34 4.44
CA LYS A 4 4.15 -10.77 3.11
C LYS A 4 3.78 -9.30 3.24
N SER A 5 4.60 -8.45 2.65
CA SER A 5 4.29 -7.03 2.50
C SER A 5 3.09 -6.89 1.57
N VAL A 6 2.02 -6.26 2.07
CA VAL A 6 0.79 -6.02 1.32
C VAL A 6 0.54 -4.51 1.33
N LEU A 7 0.01 -4.03 0.22
CA LEU A 7 -0.50 -2.67 0.06
C LEU A 7 -1.84 -2.72 -0.69
N MET A 8 -2.71 -1.74 -0.46
CA MET A 8 -3.96 -1.61 -1.20
C MET A 8 -3.84 -0.59 -2.33
N VAL A 9 -4.34 -0.95 -3.52
CA VAL A 9 -4.29 -0.07 -4.69
C VAL A 9 -5.70 0.21 -5.18
N TYR A 10 -6.09 1.48 -5.07
CA TYR A 10 -7.31 1.99 -5.68
C TYR A 10 -6.98 2.55 -7.04
N ASN A 11 -7.16 1.73 -8.08
CA ASN A 11 -6.84 2.09 -9.46
C ASN A 11 -8.01 2.83 -10.15
N LYS A 12 -7.73 3.41 -11.32
CA LYS A 12 -8.66 4.14 -12.20
C LYS A 12 -9.10 5.48 -11.64
N THR A 13 -8.23 6.18 -10.92
CA THR A 13 -8.54 7.51 -10.38
C THR A 13 -8.75 8.56 -11.46
N ASP A 14 -8.35 8.29 -12.71
CA ASP A 14 -8.72 9.08 -13.89
C ASP A 14 -10.24 9.11 -14.17
N LEU A 15 -11.00 8.24 -13.52
CA LEU A 15 -12.46 8.19 -13.58
C LEU A 15 -13.12 8.73 -12.30
N GLU A 16 -12.38 9.36 -11.38
CA GLU A 16 -12.99 10.07 -10.24
C GLU A 16 -13.99 11.11 -10.79
N GLY A 17 -15.20 11.12 -10.24
CA GLY A 17 -16.35 11.89 -10.75
C GLY A 17 -17.38 11.04 -11.52
N TYR A 18 -16.99 9.89 -12.08
CA TYR A 18 -17.93 8.86 -12.54
C TYR A 18 -18.27 7.85 -11.44
N TRP A 19 -17.35 7.66 -10.50
CA TRP A 19 -17.55 6.94 -9.26
C TRP A 19 -16.87 7.69 -8.13
N THR A 20 -17.31 7.41 -6.91
CA THR A 20 -16.77 8.02 -5.69
C THR A 20 -16.26 6.91 -4.78
N LEU A 21 -15.01 7.02 -4.34
CA LEU A 21 -14.51 6.24 -3.20
C LEU A 21 -14.80 7.03 -1.94
N ASP A 22 -15.42 6.38 -0.96
CA ASP A 22 -15.54 6.91 0.38
C ASP A 22 -14.17 6.91 1.05
N GLU A 23 -13.64 8.09 1.34
CA GLU A 23 -12.35 8.27 2.02
C GLU A 23 -12.34 7.60 3.39
N HIS A 24 -13.43 7.71 4.13
CA HIS A 24 -13.54 7.10 5.44
C HIS A 24 -13.52 5.57 5.35
N GLY A 25 -14.20 5.00 4.37
CA GLY A 25 -14.18 3.56 4.07
C GLY A 25 -12.80 3.05 3.67
N MET A 26 -12.05 3.81 2.85
CA MET A 26 -10.68 3.45 2.48
C MET A 26 -9.76 3.43 3.70
N GLU A 27 -9.78 4.48 4.52
CA GLU A 27 -8.98 4.58 5.75
C GLU A 27 -9.34 3.46 6.72
N THR A 28 -10.62 3.19 6.92
CA THR A 28 -11.12 2.12 7.80
C THR A 28 -10.65 0.75 7.31
N LEU A 29 -10.67 0.51 6.00
CA LEU A 29 -10.21 -0.76 5.43
C LEU A 29 -8.69 -0.91 5.58
N ALA A 30 -7.93 0.15 5.27
CA ALA A 30 -6.48 0.17 5.43
C ALA A 30 -6.06 -0.10 6.88
N ALA A 31 -6.73 0.55 7.86
CA ALA A 31 -6.52 0.33 9.28
C ALA A 31 -6.85 -1.12 9.69
N LYS A 32 -7.98 -1.67 9.21
CA LYS A 32 -8.40 -3.05 9.50
C LYS A 32 -7.36 -4.09 9.08
N PHE A 33 -6.67 -3.86 7.96
CA PHE A 33 -5.65 -4.76 7.44
C PHE A 33 -4.22 -4.33 7.79
N ASN A 34 -4.06 -3.26 8.58
CA ASN A 34 -2.78 -2.67 8.95
C ASN A 34 -1.85 -2.49 7.74
N THR A 35 -2.38 -1.89 6.67
CA THR A 35 -1.70 -1.76 5.38
C THR A 35 -1.84 -0.34 4.85
N LEU A 36 -0.86 0.09 4.05
CA LEU A 36 -0.92 1.35 3.34
C LEU A 36 -1.81 1.22 2.10
N TYR A 37 -2.39 2.33 1.66
CA TYR A 37 -3.10 2.39 0.40
C TYR A 37 -2.64 3.53 -0.49
N TYR A 38 -2.77 3.33 -1.80
CA TYR A 38 -2.44 4.32 -2.81
C TYR A 38 -3.55 4.40 -3.86
N LYS A 39 -3.85 5.64 -4.25
CA LYS A 39 -4.71 5.95 -5.40
C LYS A 39 -3.83 6.01 -6.64
N THR A 40 -4.19 5.27 -7.69
CA THR A 40 -3.42 5.16 -8.92
C THR A 40 -4.30 5.29 -10.16
N SER A 41 -3.69 5.66 -11.28
CA SER A 41 -4.28 5.44 -12.59
C SER A 41 -3.26 4.78 -13.52
N ALA A 42 -3.51 3.52 -13.85
CA ALA A 42 -2.75 2.81 -14.87
C ALA A 42 -2.87 3.44 -16.27
N LYS A 43 -3.90 4.28 -16.50
CA LYS A 43 -4.12 4.94 -17.79
C LYS A 43 -3.21 6.16 -17.95
N THR A 44 -3.07 6.97 -16.90
CA THR A 44 -2.23 8.18 -16.92
C THR A 44 -0.81 7.91 -16.44
N GLY A 45 -0.60 6.82 -15.72
CA GLY A 45 0.65 6.50 -15.03
C GLY A 45 0.71 7.04 -13.60
N ASP A 46 -0.33 7.75 -13.14
CA ASP A 46 -0.33 8.41 -11.83
C ASP A 46 -0.14 7.39 -10.70
N ASN A 47 0.89 7.63 -9.88
CA ASN A 47 1.29 6.85 -8.71
C ASN A 47 1.58 5.36 -8.95
N VAL A 48 1.63 4.88 -10.21
CA VAL A 48 1.89 3.47 -10.50
C VAL A 48 3.27 3.08 -10.01
N ASP A 49 4.31 3.78 -10.46
CA ASP A 49 5.70 3.46 -10.09
C ASP A 49 5.95 3.67 -8.59
N LEU A 50 5.43 4.78 -8.03
CA LEU A 50 5.51 5.07 -6.60
C LEU A 50 4.97 3.92 -5.76
N THR A 51 3.85 3.33 -6.17
CA THR A 51 3.21 2.23 -5.46
C THR A 51 4.11 0.99 -5.42
N PHE A 52 4.76 0.66 -6.53
CA PHE A 52 5.72 -0.45 -6.58
C PHE A 52 6.99 -0.17 -5.78
N TYR A 53 7.51 1.07 -5.81
CA TYR A 53 8.63 1.46 -4.96
C TYR A 53 8.31 1.31 -3.47
N LYS A 54 7.11 1.73 -3.05
CA LYS A 54 6.65 1.58 -1.66
C LYS A 54 6.50 0.12 -1.24
N LEU A 55 6.03 -0.74 -2.14
CA LEU A 55 6.01 -2.18 -1.89
C LEU A 55 7.42 -2.74 -1.70
N ALA A 56 8.37 -2.35 -2.57
CA ALA A 56 9.75 -2.80 -2.49
C ALA A 56 10.41 -2.36 -1.17
N GLU A 57 10.20 -1.11 -0.75
CA GLU A 57 10.65 -0.61 0.55
C GLU A 57 10.10 -1.46 1.71
N LEU A 58 8.78 -1.72 1.74
CA LEU A 58 8.17 -2.57 2.76
C LEU A 58 8.74 -3.99 2.77
N MET A 59 9.09 -4.55 1.61
CA MET A 59 9.71 -5.87 1.51
C MET A 59 11.14 -5.86 2.06
N LEU A 60 11.92 -4.83 1.75
CA LEU A 60 13.29 -4.66 2.26
C LEU A 60 13.30 -4.47 3.77
N GLU A 61 12.39 -3.67 4.31
CA GLU A 61 12.26 -3.48 5.76
C GLU A 61 11.85 -4.78 6.48
N ALA A 62 10.93 -5.55 5.89
CA ALA A 62 10.52 -6.84 6.44
C ALA A 62 11.68 -7.85 6.41
N ASP A 63 12.45 -7.91 5.32
CA ASP A 63 13.67 -8.73 5.24
C ASP A 63 14.72 -8.30 6.27
N HIS A 64 14.94 -6.98 6.41
CA HIS A 64 15.88 -6.43 7.38
C HIS A 64 15.50 -6.79 8.82
N ARG A 65 14.23 -6.64 9.21
CA ARG A 65 13.71 -7.02 10.55
C ARG A 65 13.88 -8.51 10.84
N LYS A 66 13.72 -9.37 9.82
CA LYS A 66 13.95 -10.82 9.94
C LYS A 66 15.43 -11.15 10.10
N ARG A 67 16.30 -10.48 9.33
CA ARG A 67 17.75 -10.75 9.31
C ARG A 67 18.46 -10.19 10.55
N TYR A 68 17.98 -9.07 11.07
CA TYR A 68 18.55 -8.38 12.23
C TYR A 68 17.47 -8.12 13.28
N PRO A 69 17.00 -9.17 13.98
CA PRO A 69 16.05 -9.00 15.07
C PRO A 69 16.72 -8.18 16.18
N VAL A 70 16.04 -7.13 16.65
CA VAL A 70 16.53 -6.33 17.78
C VAL A 70 16.59 -7.24 19.01
N THR A 71 17.79 -7.59 19.46
CA THR A 71 17.97 -8.25 20.76
C THR A 71 17.64 -7.22 21.83
N GLN A 72 16.52 -7.40 22.53
CA GLN A 72 16.22 -6.59 23.70
C GLN A 72 17.29 -6.85 24.79
N PRO A 73 17.76 -5.81 25.51
CA PRO A 73 18.63 -5.98 26.66
C PRO A 73 17.94 -6.70 27.82
#